data_AF-A0A524KLB6-F1
#
_entry.id   AF-A0A524KLB6-F1
#
_cell.length_a   1.000
_cell.length_b   1.000
_cell.length_c   1.000
_cell.angle_alpha   90.00
_cell.angle_beta   90.00
_cell.angle_gamma   90.00
#
_symmetry.space_group_name_H-M   'P 1'
#
loop_
_entity.id
_entity.type
_entity.pdbx_description
1 polymer ?
#
loop_
_entity_poly.entity_id
_entity_poly.type
_entity_poly.pdbx_seq_one_letter_code
_entity_poly.pdbx_strand_id
1 'polypeptide(L)'
;WIALHAGVASGADVILVPEIPFDLNVVAGKCAERSKYGKRFTIIAVAEGAKCQGGEMIVDHVDPTSPDPIRLGGVGKYVAEQISNCTGLESRHIVLGHIQRGGTPSARDRVLGTLFGTHAVRLLTEGKYNQLVVQKAGQITSVPIAEIAGKIRTIEPDDTLLAAARAVGTCFGDGSQA
;
A
#
# COMPACT_ATOMS: atom_id res chain seq x y z
N TRP A 1 3.12 1.01 0.79
CA TRP A 1 3.93 1.04 -0.46
C TRP A 1 3.21 0.56 -1.71
N ILE A 2 2.71 -0.69 -1.80
CA ILE A 2 2.07 -1.21 -3.04
C ILE A 2 0.92 -0.31 -3.51
N ALA A 3 -0.01 0.04 -2.63
CA ALA A 3 -1.14 0.92 -2.97
C ALA A 3 -0.69 2.31 -3.45
N LEU A 4 0.34 2.90 -2.83
CA LEU A 4 0.90 4.19 -3.26
C LEU A 4 1.50 4.09 -4.67
N HIS A 5 2.42 3.15 -4.91
CA HIS A 5 3.07 3.02 -6.21
C HIS A 5 2.09 2.61 -7.31
N ALA A 6 1.23 1.62 -7.07
CA ALA A 6 0.24 1.17 -8.04
C ALA A 6 -0.82 2.26 -8.30
N GLY A 7 -1.26 2.96 -7.26
CA GLY A 7 -2.21 4.06 -7.37
C GLY A 7 -1.64 5.21 -8.21
N VAL A 8 -0.42 5.66 -7.93
CA VAL A 8 0.21 6.72 -8.73
C VAL A 8 0.44 6.26 -10.17
N ALA A 9 0.98 5.06 -10.38
CA ALA A 9 1.27 4.55 -11.72
C ALA A 9 -0.01 4.33 -12.57
N SER A 10 -1.14 4.03 -11.94
CA SER A 10 -2.44 3.86 -12.61
C SER A 10 -3.25 5.15 -12.76
N GLY A 11 -2.81 6.25 -12.14
CA GLY A 11 -3.58 7.49 -12.11
C GLY A 11 -4.83 7.38 -11.23
N ALA A 12 -4.74 6.65 -10.11
CA ALA A 12 -5.81 6.56 -9.13
C ALA A 12 -6.15 7.95 -8.57
N ASP A 13 -7.45 8.22 -8.47
CA ASP A 13 -7.97 9.50 -8.00
C ASP A 13 -7.98 9.58 -6.47
N VAL A 14 -8.07 8.41 -5.83
CA VAL A 14 -7.97 8.24 -4.39
C VAL A 14 -7.00 7.10 -4.08
N ILE A 15 -6.09 7.30 -3.14
CA ILE A 15 -5.17 6.27 -2.64
C ILE A 15 -5.27 6.21 -1.12
N LEU A 16 -5.74 5.08 -0.59
CA LEU A 16 -5.88 4.86 0.86
C LEU A 16 -4.74 3.97 1.35
N VAL A 17 -3.95 4.47 2.31
CA VAL A 17 -2.80 3.78 2.90
C VAL A 17 -2.94 3.66 4.42
N PRO A 18 -2.33 2.66 5.07
CA PRO A 18 -2.41 2.49 6.53
C PRO A 18 -1.88 3.68 7.33
N GLU A 19 -0.90 4.39 6.79
CA GLU A 19 -0.24 5.52 7.44
C GLU A 19 -1.11 6.78 7.49
N ILE A 20 -2.17 6.86 6.68
CA ILE A 20 -3.07 8.01 6.59
C ILE A 20 -4.50 7.53 6.84
N PRO A 21 -5.03 7.69 8.07
CA PRO A 21 -6.42 7.38 8.36
C PRO A 21 -7.38 8.22 7.53
N PHE A 22 -8.28 7.58 6.80
CA PHE A 22 -9.18 8.24 5.86
C PHE A 22 -10.53 8.59 6.49
N ASP A 23 -11.14 9.68 6.04
CA ASP A 23 -12.53 10.04 6.28
C ASP A 23 -13.36 9.69 5.05
N LEU A 24 -14.40 8.88 5.24
CA LEU A 24 -15.33 8.50 4.18
C LEU A 24 -16.02 9.71 3.55
N ASN A 25 -16.30 10.77 4.31
CA ASN A 25 -16.93 11.97 3.76
C ASN A 25 -16.01 12.69 2.79
N VAL A 26 -14.70 12.71 3.06
CA VAL A 26 -13.70 13.29 2.16
C VAL A 26 -13.60 12.47 0.88
N VAL A 27 -13.55 11.13 0.99
CA VAL A 27 -13.51 10.23 -0.17
C VAL A 27 -14.80 10.35 -1.01
N ALA A 28 -15.97 10.34 -0.36
CA ALA A 28 -17.27 10.53 -1.01
C ALA A 28 -17.37 11.90 -1.70
N GLY A 29 -16.89 12.95 -1.03
CA GLY A 29 -16.82 14.30 -1.58
C GLY A 29 -15.99 14.34 -2.85
N LYS A 30 -14.80 13.71 -2.87
CA LYS A 30 -13.96 13.61 -4.07
C LYS A 30 -14.67 12.86 -5.21
N CYS A 31 -15.36 11.77 -4.91
CA CYS A 31 -16.14 11.02 -5.90
C CYS A 31 -17.26 11.87 -6.51
N ALA A 32 -18.04 12.57 -5.66
CA ALA A 32 -19.14 13.42 -6.08
C ALA A 32 -18.66 14.65 -6.89
N GLU A 33 -17.58 15.29 -6.45
CA GLU A 33 -16.92 16.41 -7.14
C GLU A 33 -16.55 16.00 -8.57
N ARG A 34 -15.86 14.86 -8.72
CA ARG A 34 -15.44 14.36 -10.03
C ARG A 34 -16.63 14.06 -10.95
N SER A 35 -17.67 13.42 -10.41
CA SER A 35 -18.89 13.15 -11.16
C SER A 35 -19.56 14.45 -11.64
N LYS A 36 -19.64 15.47 -10.76
CA LYS A 36 -20.17 16.80 -11.09
C LYS A 36 -19.39 17.49 -12.21
N TYR A 37 -18.07 17.30 -12.27
CA TYR A 37 -17.24 17.79 -13.37
C TYR A 37 -17.27 16.93 -14.64
N GLY A 38 -18.21 15.98 -14.74
CA GLY A 38 -18.42 15.15 -15.93
C GLY A 38 -17.39 14.02 -16.10
N LYS A 39 -16.61 13.68 -15.06
CA LYS A 39 -15.74 12.49 -15.12
C LYS A 39 -16.60 11.24 -15.07
N ARG A 40 -16.29 10.28 -15.95
CA ARG A 40 -17.07 9.05 -16.13
C ARG A 40 -16.83 7.99 -15.05
N PHE A 41 -15.72 8.08 -14.33
CA PHE A 41 -15.35 7.13 -13.29
C PHE A 41 -14.37 7.75 -12.28
N THR A 42 -14.24 7.09 -11.13
CA THR A 42 -13.25 7.36 -10.10
C THR A 42 -12.55 6.05 -9.73
N ILE A 43 -11.22 6.03 -9.73
CA ILE A 43 -10.43 4.87 -9.30
C ILE A 43 -9.94 5.11 -7.88
N ILE A 44 -10.21 4.15 -7.00
CA ILE A 44 -9.77 4.17 -5.60
C ILE A 44 -8.82 2.98 -5.38
N ALA A 45 -7.55 3.24 -5.10
CA ALA A 45 -6.58 2.22 -4.71
C ALA A 45 -6.56 2.10 -3.18
N VAL A 46 -6.83 0.91 -2.64
CA VAL A 46 -6.99 0.70 -1.20
C VAL A 46 -5.99 -0.35 -0.71
N ALA A 47 -5.12 0.04 0.21
CA ALA A 47 -4.27 -0.91 0.93
C ALA A 47 -5.12 -1.77 1.88
N GLU A 48 -4.79 -3.05 2.03
CA GLU A 48 -5.50 -3.98 2.93
C GLU A 48 -5.50 -3.53 4.40
N GLY A 49 -4.47 -2.79 4.82
CA GLY A 49 -4.36 -2.21 6.16
C GLY A 49 -4.84 -0.76 6.30
N ALA A 50 -5.49 -0.18 5.28
CA ALA A 50 -6.04 1.18 5.37
C ALA A 50 -7.14 1.25 6.44
N LYS A 51 -7.19 2.36 7.18
CA LYS A 51 -8.05 2.52 8.35
C LYS A 51 -8.90 3.79 8.25
N CYS A 52 -10.16 3.70 8.63
CA CYS A 52 -11.03 4.88 8.75
C CYS A 52 -10.65 5.69 10.00
N GLN A 53 -10.84 7.01 9.98
CA GLN A 53 -10.65 7.85 11.17
C GLN A 53 -11.57 7.39 12.31
N GLY A 54 -10.97 7.13 13.48
CA GLY A 54 -11.70 6.66 14.67
C GLY A 54 -12.21 5.21 14.60
N GLY A 55 -11.93 4.47 13.51
CA GLY A 55 -12.32 3.07 13.36
C GLY A 55 -11.19 2.09 13.70
N GLU A 56 -11.55 0.90 14.17
CA GLU A 56 -10.64 -0.24 14.23
C GLU A 56 -10.31 -0.76 12.82
N MET A 57 -9.24 -1.55 12.67
CA MET A 57 -8.94 -2.20 11.39
C MET A 57 -10.12 -3.05 10.95
N ILE A 58 -10.50 -2.97 9.68
CA ILE A 58 -11.54 -3.85 9.13
C ILE A 58 -10.93 -5.24 9.00
N VAL A 59 -11.32 -6.12 9.92
CA VAL A 59 -10.90 -7.52 9.96
C VAL A 59 -11.88 -8.33 9.12
N ASP A 60 -11.36 -9.11 8.17
CA ASP A 60 -12.17 -10.01 7.35
C ASP A 60 -12.54 -11.27 8.16
N HIS A 61 -11.55 -11.89 8.79
CA HIS A 61 -11.74 -12.99 9.74
C HIS A 61 -10.49 -13.22 10.61
N VAL A 62 -10.63 -13.96 11.71
CA VAL A 62 -9.52 -14.36 12.60
C VAL A 62 -9.26 -15.85 12.41
N ASP A 63 -8.03 -16.21 12.05
CA ASP A 63 -7.56 -17.60 11.94
C ASP A 63 -6.53 -17.88 13.05
N PRO A 64 -6.95 -18.48 14.18
CA PRO A 64 -6.06 -18.75 15.31
C PRO A 64 -4.96 -19.79 15.00
N THR A 65 -5.01 -20.48 13.86
CA THR A 65 -4.00 -21.46 13.44
C THR A 65 -2.88 -20.86 12.59
N SER A 66 -3.04 -19.60 12.16
CA SER A 66 -2.05 -18.87 11.37
C SER A 66 -1.03 -18.17 12.28
N PRO A 67 0.27 -18.11 11.89
CA PRO A 67 1.27 -17.29 12.57
C PRO A 67 0.92 -15.79 12.60
N ASP A 68 0.09 -15.36 11.65
CA ASP A 68 -0.58 -14.06 11.64
C ASP A 68 -2.10 -14.28 11.74
N PRO A 69 -2.68 -14.21 12.96
CA PRO A 69 -4.05 -14.61 13.20
C PRO A 69 -5.10 -13.66 12.62
N ILE A 70 -4.72 -12.40 12.39
CA ILE A 70 -5.65 -11.36 11.93
C ILE A 70 -5.55 -11.28 10.42
N ARG A 71 -6.58 -11.73 9.71
CA ARG A 71 -6.68 -11.52 8.26
C ARG A 71 -7.35 -10.18 8.00
N LEU A 72 -6.53 -9.21 7.62
CA LEU A 72 -7.00 -7.94 7.09
C LEU A 72 -7.65 -8.17 5.71
N GLY A 73 -8.78 -7.52 5.49
CA GLY A 73 -9.53 -7.66 4.24
C GLY A 73 -10.86 -6.92 4.32
N GLY A 74 -11.55 -6.83 3.19
CA GLY A 74 -12.87 -6.20 3.15
C GLY A 74 -12.88 -4.67 3.15
N VAL A 75 -11.74 -3.96 3.40
CA VAL A 75 -11.71 -2.48 3.33
C VAL A 75 -12.19 -1.97 1.98
N GLY A 76 -11.75 -2.58 0.87
CA GLY A 76 -12.21 -2.19 -0.47
C GLY A 76 -13.72 -2.39 -0.67
N LYS A 77 -14.29 -3.46 -0.11
CA LYS A 77 -15.73 -3.72 -0.12
C LYS A 77 -16.48 -2.67 0.70
N TYR A 78 -16.02 -2.43 1.93
CA TYR A 78 -16.57 -1.42 2.82
C TYR A 78 -16.58 -0.04 2.17
N VAL A 79 -15.44 0.41 1.62
CA VAL A 79 -15.36 1.70 0.92
C VAL A 79 -16.35 1.77 -0.24
N ALA A 80 -16.43 0.73 -1.09
CA ALA A 80 -17.37 0.74 -2.22
C ALA A 80 -18.85 0.80 -1.78
N GLU A 81 -19.23 0.05 -0.74
CA GLU A 81 -20.59 0.09 -0.18
C GLU A 81 -20.92 1.47 0.39
N GLN A 82 -19.99 2.05 1.18
CA GLN A 82 -20.20 3.37 1.78
C GLN A 82 -20.29 4.47 0.72
N ILE A 83 -19.43 4.46 -0.31
CA ILE A 83 -19.51 5.43 -1.40
C ILE A 83 -20.84 5.30 -2.15
N SER A 84 -21.31 4.08 -2.43
CA SER A 84 -22.61 3.88 -3.09
C SER A 84 -23.75 4.44 -2.25
N ASN A 85 -23.74 4.18 -0.94
CA ASN A 85 -24.78 4.66 -0.02
C ASN A 85 -24.77 6.19 0.14
N CYS A 86 -23.59 6.80 0.24
CA CYS A 86 -23.46 8.24 0.48
C CYS A 86 -23.66 9.10 -0.78
N THR A 87 -23.31 8.58 -1.96
CA THR A 87 -23.27 9.38 -3.20
C THR A 87 -24.30 8.95 -4.24
N GLY A 88 -24.88 7.75 -4.13
CA GLY A 88 -25.71 7.15 -5.17
C GLY A 88 -24.94 6.71 -6.42
N LEU A 89 -23.61 6.84 -6.44
CA LEU A 89 -22.76 6.39 -7.53
C LEU A 89 -22.57 4.87 -7.44
N GLU A 90 -22.85 4.15 -8.53
CA GLU A 90 -22.58 2.71 -8.60
C GLU A 90 -21.08 2.46 -8.38
N SER A 91 -20.74 1.76 -7.29
CA SER A 91 -19.35 1.45 -6.94
C SER A 91 -19.13 -0.06 -6.89
N ARG A 92 -18.02 -0.51 -7.46
CA ARG A 92 -17.60 -1.92 -7.47
C ARG A 92 -16.22 -2.03 -6.85
N HIS A 93 -15.95 -3.14 -6.19
CA HIS A 93 -14.64 -3.44 -5.62
C HIS A 93 -14.07 -4.71 -6.24
N ILE A 94 -12.74 -4.78 -6.36
CA ILE A 94 -12.00 -5.96 -6.77
C ILE A 94 -10.87 -6.17 -5.78
N VAL A 95 -10.80 -7.36 -5.19
CA VAL A 95 -9.67 -7.77 -4.35
C VAL A 95 -8.72 -8.58 -5.24
N LEU A 96 -7.53 -8.05 -5.52
CA LEU A 96 -6.54 -8.74 -6.35
C LEU A 96 -6.03 -10.02 -5.66
N GLY A 97 -5.85 -9.99 -4.33
CA GLY A 97 -5.46 -11.16 -3.54
C GLY A 97 -4.15 -11.80 -4.02
N HIS A 98 -4.14 -13.13 -4.13
CA HIS A 98 -2.97 -13.95 -4.44
C HIS A 98 -2.34 -13.69 -5.82
N ILE A 99 -3.09 -13.11 -6.78
CA ILE A 99 -2.53 -12.83 -8.11
C ILE A 99 -1.33 -11.88 -8.03
N GLN A 100 -1.28 -11.01 -7.01
CA GLN A 100 -0.19 -10.07 -6.77
C GLN A 100 1.12 -10.74 -6.35
N ARG A 101 1.06 -11.99 -5.88
CA ARG A 101 2.23 -12.77 -5.43
C ARG A 101 2.68 -13.81 -6.45
N GLY A 102 1.98 -13.91 -7.59
CA GLY A 102 2.28 -14.84 -8.67
C GLY A 102 2.88 -14.15 -9.90
N GLY A 103 3.03 -14.92 -10.97
CA GLY A 103 3.53 -14.43 -12.25
C GLY A 103 5.06 -14.50 -12.38
N THR A 104 5.54 -14.05 -13.53
CA THR A 104 6.97 -14.07 -13.85
C THR A 104 7.65 -12.82 -13.28
N PRO A 105 8.72 -12.95 -12.47
CA PRO A 105 9.42 -11.79 -11.91
C PRO A 105 9.96 -10.86 -12.99
N SER A 106 9.91 -9.54 -12.72
CA SER A 106 10.43 -8.53 -13.63
C SER A 106 11.95 -8.66 -13.82
N ALA A 107 12.50 -8.05 -14.88
CA ALA A 107 13.94 -8.01 -15.09
C ALA A 107 14.68 -7.42 -13.88
N ARG A 108 14.11 -6.38 -13.26
CA ARG A 108 14.64 -5.75 -12.05
C ARG A 108 14.66 -6.72 -10.87
N ASP A 109 13.57 -7.44 -10.62
CA ASP A 109 13.47 -8.37 -9.50
C ASP A 109 14.43 -9.56 -9.65
N ARG A 110 14.62 -10.05 -10.88
CA ARG A 110 15.60 -11.11 -11.18
C ARG A 110 17.02 -10.65 -10.88
N VAL A 111 17.41 -9.47 -11.37
CA VAL A 111 18.73 -8.89 -11.09
C VAL A 111 18.92 -8.67 -9.59
N LEU A 112 17.93 -8.10 -8.91
CA LEU A 112 17.96 -7.87 -7.47
C LEU A 112 18.13 -9.18 -6.68
N GLY A 113 17.41 -10.24 -7.07
CA GLY A 113 17.52 -11.57 -6.47
C GLY A 113 18.93 -12.15 -6.60
N THR A 114 19.54 -12.05 -7.78
CA THR A 114 20.94 -12.47 -8.00
C THR A 114 21.92 -11.67 -7.15
N LEU A 115 21.76 -10.35 -7.10
CA LEU A 115 22.61 -9.47 -6.28
C LEU A 115 22.49 -9.80 -4.79
N PHE A 116 21.27 -10.05 -4.30
CA PHE A 116 21.05 -10.40 -2.90
C PHE A 116 21.64 -11.77 -2.56
N GLY A 117 21.41 -12.78 -3.39
CA GLY A 117 21.92 -14.13 -3.18
C GLY A 117 23.46 -14.18 -3.18
N THR A 118 24.10 -13.53 -4.15
CA THR A 118 25.57 -13.47 -4.22
C THR A 118 26.17 -12.73 -3.02
N HIS A 119 25.57 -11.62 -2.59
CA HIS A 119 26.03 -10.88 -1.41
C HIS A 119 25.85 -11.69 -0.12
N ALA A 120 24.75 -12.43 0.01
CA ALA A 120 24.51 -13.31 1.16
C ALA A 120 25.59 -14.40 1.27
N VAL A 121 25.94 -15.07 0.16
CA VAL A 121 27.01 -16.07 0.15
C VAL A 121 28.35 -15.44 0.52
N ARG A 122 28.65 -14.25 -0.01
CA ARG A 122 29.88 -13.52 0.33
C ARG A 122 29.99 -13.25 1.84
N LEU A 123 28.93 -12.78 2.48
CA LEU A 123 28.92 -12.57 3.94
C LEU A 123 29.24 -13.85 4.70
N LEU A 124 28.67 -14.98 4.29
CA LEU A 124 28.95 -16.27 4.92
C LEU A 124 30.41 -16.70 4.74
N THR A 125 31.00 -16.49 3.56
CA THR A 125 32.43 -16.78 3.32
C THR A 125 33.37 -15.88 4.12
N GLU A 126 32.93 -14.67 4.44
CA GLU A 126 33.65 -13.72 5.31
C GLU A 126 33.41 -13.98 6.81
N GLY A 127 32.66 -15.03 7.19
CA GLY A 127 32.32 -15.35 8.58
C GLY A 127 31.32 -14.38 9.23
N LYS A 128 30.59 -13.59 8.43
CA LYS A 128 29.61 -12.61 8.90
C LYS A 128 28.22 -13.22 8.95
N TYR A 129 27.80 -13.66 10.14
CA TYR A 129 26.49 -14.23 10.41
C TYR A 129 25.49 -13.20 10.93
N ASN A 130 24.20 -13.57 10.99
CA ASN A 130 23.10 -12.75 11.51
C ASN A 130 22.94 -11.40 10.80
N GLN A 131 23.22 -11.38 9.50
CA GLN A 131 23.10 -10.22 8.64
C GLN A 131 21.91 -10.36 7.69
N LEU A 132 21.16 -9.27 7.50
CA LEU A 132 20.16 -9.13 6.45
C LEU A 132 20.79 -8.36 5.28
N VAL A 133 20.72 -8.92 4.07
CA VAL A 133 21.09 -8.20 2.85
C VAL A 133 20.01 -7.20 2.50
N VAL A 134 20.40 -5.95 2.24
CA VAL A 134 19.49 -4.85 1.94
C VAL A 134 19.99 -4.03 0.74
N GLN A 135 19.08 -3.36 0.07
CA GLN A 135 19.42 -2.30 -0.88
C GLN A 135 19.22 -0.94 -0.22
N LYS A 136 20.29 -0.15 -0.06
CA LYS A 136 20.26 1.20 0.52
C LYS A 136 20.89 2.18 -0.46
N ALA A 137 20.17 3.25 -0.81
CA ALA A 137 20.63 4.26 -1.78
C ALA A 137 21.16 3.64 -3.11
N GLY A 138 20.47 2.61 -3.61
CA GLY A 138 20.84 1.89 -4.83
C GLY A 138 21.95 0.83 -4.66
N GLN A 139 22.65 0.79 -3.52
CA GLN A 139 23.75 -0.13 -3.27
C GLN A 139 23.32 -1.34 -2.44
N ILE A 140 23.93 -2.49 -2.72
CA ILE A 140 23.72 -3.75 -1.99
C ILE A 140 24.67 -3.78 -0.80
N THR A 141 24.11 -3.89 0.39
CA THR A 141 24.86 -3.91 1.66
C THR A 141 24.18 -4.86 2.64
N SER A 142 24.65 -4.90 3.88
CA SER A 142 24.06 -5.71 4.93
C SER A 142 23.92 -4.94 6.24
N VAL A 143 22.92 -5.32 7.03
CA VAL A 143 22.68 -4.81 8.38
C VAL A 143 22.44 -5.97 9.35
N PRO A 144 22.80 -5.85 10.63
CA PRO A 144 22.46 -6.87 11.61
C PRO A 144 20.95 -7.09 11.71
N ILE A 145 20.50 -8.35 11.70
CA ILE A 145 19.06 -8.69 11.78
C ILE A 145 18.44 -8.10 13.06
N ALA A 146 19.19 -8.11 14.17
CA ALA A 146 18.74 -7.59 15.46
C ALA A 146 18.38 -6.10 15.42
N GLU A 147 18.97 -5.30 14.52
CA GLU A 147 18.67 -3.87 14.42
C GLU A 147 17.33 -3.58 13.74
N ILE A 148 16.86 -4.50 12.89
CA ILE A 148 15.67 -4.34 12.04
C ILE A 148 14.51 -5.24 12.46
N ALA A 149 14.78 -6.28 13.26
CA ALA A 149 13.76 -7.20 13.73
C ALA A 149 12.65 -6.45 14.48
N GLY A 150 11.40 -6.75 14.14
CA GLY A 150 10.22 -6.11 14.73
C GLY A 150 9.91 -4.70 14.22
N LYS A 151 10.69 -4.16 13.27
CA LYS A 151 10.40 -2.86 12.64
C LYS A 151 9.73 -3.05 11.28
N ILE A 152 8.86 -2.11 10.92
CA ILE A 152 8.19 -2.07 9.62
C ILE A 152 8.60 -0.77 8.92
N ARG A 153 8.84 -0.84 7.61
CA ARG A 153 9.08 0.35 6.79
C ARG A 153 7.75 0.98 6.38
N THR A 154 7.44 2.11 7.00
CA THR A 154 6.26 2.94 6.71
C THR A 154 6.53 3.94 5.59
N ILE A 155 5.45 4.52 5.05
CA ILE A 155 5.52 5.72 4.21
C ILE A 155 5.69 6.93 5.14
N GLU A 156 6.74 7.72 4.94
CA GLU A 156 6.95 8.96 5.70
C GLU A 156 6.01 10.07 5.20
N PRO A 157 5.58 11.01 6.06
CA PRO A 157 4.71 12.11 5.66
C PRO A 157 5.30 13.02 4.56
N ASP A 158 6.63 13.11 4.49
CA ASP A 158 7.40 13.90 3.51
C ASP A 158 7.90 13.07 2.32
N ASP A 159 7.38 11.84 2.13
CA ASP A 159 7.76 10.98 1.01
C ASP A 159 7.51 11.66 -0.34
N THR A 160 8.52 11.62 -1.21
CA THR A 160 8.50 12.32 -2.50
C THR A 160 7.36 11.86 -3.42
N LEU A 161 7.05 10.56 -3.41
CA LEU A 161 5.98 10.01 -4.25
C LEU A 161 4.61 10.39 -3.70
N LEU A 162 4.46 10.42 -2.37
CA LEU A 162 3.26 10.91 -1.71
C LEU A 162 3.00 12.39 -2.03
N ALA A 163 4.02 13.23 -1.91
CA ALA A 163 3.94 14.65 -2.28
C ALA A 163 3.59 14.84 -3.76
N ALA A 164 4.22 14.08 -4.66
CA ALA A 164 3.93 14.13 -6.10
C ALA A 164 2.49 13.70 -6.41
N ALA A 165 1.98 12.66 -5.76
CA ALA A 165 0.59 12.21 -5.92
C ALA A 165 -0.41 13.30 -5.52
N ARG A 166 -0.18 13.97 -4.38
CA ARG A 166 -1.00 15.11 -3.95
C ARG A 166 -0.94 16.24 -4.96
N ALA A 167 0.26 16.62 -5.42
CA ALA A 167 0.43 17.72 -6.37
C ALA A 167 -0.31 17.53 -7.70
N VAL A 168 -0.57 16.28 -8.11
CA VAL A 168 -1.38 15.97 -9.31
C VAL A 168 -2.88 15.77 -9.01
N GLY A 169 -3.31 16.04 -7.77
CA GLY A 169 -4.71 16.07 -7.35
C GLY A 169 -5.26 14.75 -6.79
N THR A 170 -4.40 13.76 -6.51
CA THR A 170 -4.81 12.51 -5.85
C THR A 170 -5.20 12.78 -4.39
N CYS A 171 -6.37 12.27 -4.00
CA CYS A 171 -6.89 12.36 -2.64
C CYS A 171 -6.37 11.17 -1.81
N PHE A 172 -5.95 11.42 -0.55
CA PHE A 172 -5.55 10.36 0.38
C PHE A 172 -6.59 10.09 1.47
N GLY A 173 -7.76 10.71 1.37
CA GLY A 173 -8.85 10.59 2.33
C GLY A 173 -8.64 11.37 3.62
N ASP A 174 -7.53 12.08 3.77
CA ASP A 174 -7.34 13.08 4.81
C ASP A 174 -7.89 14.44 4.33
N GLY A 175 -8.41 15.25 5.25
CA GLY A 175 -8.96 16.59 4.94
C GLY A 175 -7.94 17.59 4.37
N SER A 176 -6.68 17.16 4.21
CA SER A 176 -5.60 17.87 3.54
C SER A 176 -5.92 17.95 2.04
N GLN A 177 -6.47 19.07 1.59
CA GLN A 177 -6.57 19.34 0.15
C GLN A 177 -5.16 19.43 -0.46
N ALA A 178 -5.05 18.98 -1.71
CA ALA A 178 -3.89 19.19 -2.56
C ALA A 178 -3.71 20.68 -2.90
#